data_AF-A0A2E4LL07-F1
#
_entry.id   AF-A0A2E4LL07-F1
#
_cell.length_a   1.000
_cell.length_b   1.000
_cell.length_c   1.000
_cell.angle_alpha   90.00
_cell.angle_beta   90.00
_cell.angle_gamma   90.00
#
_symmetry.space_group_name_H-M   'P 1'
#
loop_
_entity.id
_entity.type
_entity.pdbx_description
1 polymer ?
#
loop_
_entity_poly.entity_id
_entity_poly.type
_entity_poly.pdbx_seq_one_letter_code
_entity_poly.pdbx_strand_id
1 'polypeptide(L)' 'MTFEVLFDDGHQSIPVEQFEILGDAIACYVNCILNAKEGMNAIEIVDDYFETIASHSFSDFISNENTHSQ' A
#
# COMPACT_ATOMS: atom_id res chain seq x y z
N MET A 1 15.09 -15.03 -2.35
CA MET A 1 14.27 -13.95 -2.92
C MET A 1 13.34 -13.57 -1.81
N THR A 2 13.61 -12.44 -1.20
CA THR A 2 12.75 -11.82 -0.22
C THR A 2 11.93 -10.74 -0.92
N PHE A 3 10.81 -10.42 -0.30
CA PHE A 3 9.83 -9.45 -0.75
C PHE A 3 9.46 -8.59 0.43
N GLU A 4 9.12 -7.34 0.19
CA GLU A 4 8.65 -6.44 1.24
C GLU A 4 7.33 -5.81 0.82
N VAL A 5 6.46 -5.61 1.80
CA VAL A 5 5.25 -4.81 1.62
C VAL A 5 5.48 -3.48 2.32
N LEU A 6 5.52 -2.41 1.54
CA LEU A 6 5.76 -1.04 2.03
C LEU A 6 4.45 -0.24 1.96
N PHE A 7 4.22 0.62 2.94
CA PHE A 7 3.15 1.62 2.86
C PHE A 7 3.73 3.03 2.93
N ASP A 8 3.13 3.94 2.18
CA ASP A 8 3.47 5.36 2.17
C ASP A 8 2.38 6.15 2.92
N ASP A 9 2.78 6.98 3.88
CA ASP A 9 1.92 7.90 4.62
C ASP A 9 1.89 9.33 4.02
N GLY A 10 2.58 9.54 2.89
CA GLY A 10 2.74 10.84 2.22
C GLY A 10 3.96 11.62 2.65
N HIS A 11 4.68 11.12 3.65
CA HIS A 11 5.93 11.68 4.11
C HIS A 11 7.08 10.68 3.95
N GLN A 12 6.82 9.39 4.17
CA GLN A 12 7.82 8.33 4.05
C GLN A 12 7.18 6.95 3.85
N SER A 13 7.93 6.07 3.20
CA SER A 13 7.60 4.65 3.12
C SER A 13 8.05 3.91 4.38
N ILE A 14 7.13 3.19 5.03
CA ILE A 14 7.39 2.38 6.20
C ILE A 14 7.19 0.91 5.82
N PRO A 15 8.14 0.00 6.15
CA PRO A 15 7.95 -1.42 5.90
C PRO A 15 6.87 -1.99 6.83
N VAL A 16 5.91 -2.70 6.26
CA VAL A 16 4.89 -3.45 7.01
C VAL A 16 5.49 -4.78 7.46
N GLU A 17 6.05 -5.55 6.52
CA GLU A 17 6.53 -6.92 6.76
C GLU A 17 7.56 -7.36 5.69
N GLN A 18 8.45 -8.30 6.05
CA GLN A 18 9.43 -8.95 5.17
C GLN A 18 9.02 -10.40 4.94
N PHE A 19 8.96 -10.84 3.68
CA PHE A 19 8.46 -12.15 3.28
C PHE A 19 9.46 -12.91 2.43
N GLU A 20 9.60 -14.22 2.64
CA GLU A 20 10.39 -15.09 1.76
C GLU A 20 9.57 -15.63 0.57
N ILE A 21 8.24 -15.51 0.62
CA ILE A 21 7.32 -16.10 -0.35
C ILE A 21 6.35 -15.02 -0.86
N LEU A 22 6.24 -14.90 -2.18
CA LEU A 22 5.36 -13.92 -2.85
C LEU A 22 3.87 -14.06 -2.43
N GLY A 23 3.42 -15.29 -2.16
CA GLY A 23 2.06 -15.55 -1.70
C GLY A 23 1.72 -14.86 -0.38
N ASP A 24 2.66 -14.84 0.56
CA ASP A 24 2.48 -14.18 1.87
C ASP A 24 2.48 -12.65 1.70
N ALA A 25 3.38 -12.13 0.86
CA ALA A 25 3.41 -10.72 0.50
C ALA A 25 2.09 -10.25 -0.15
N ILE A 26 1.51 -11.05 -1.05
CA ILE A 26 0.20 -10.77 -1.67
C ILE A 26 -0.90 -10.77 -0.61
N ALA A 27 -0.90 -11.73 0.32
CA ALA A 27 -1.90 -11.79 1.38
C ALA A 27 -1.85 -10.55 2.29
N CYS A 28 -0.66 -10.12 2.70
CA CYS A 28 -0.44 -8.90 3.47
C CYS A 28 -0.89 -7.66 2.69
N TYR A 29 -0.45 -7.53 1.43
CA TYR A 29 -0.82 -6.45 0.52
C TYR A 29 -2.34 -6.28 0.37
N VAL A 30 -3.07 -7.37 0.09
CA VAL A 30 -4.54 -7.34 -0.03
C VAL A 30 -5.19 -6.97 1.30
N ASN A 31 -4.71 -7.53 2.41
CA ASN A 31 -5.25 -7.20 3.73
C ASN A 31 -5.07 -5.72 4.08
N CYS A 32 -3.94 -5.11 3.72
CA CYS A 32 -3.70 -3.69 3.91
C CYS A 32 -4.61 -2.82 3.04
N ILE A 33 -4.89 -3.21 1.79
CA ILE A 33 -5.87 -2.50 0.94
C ILE A 33 -7.27 -2.54 1.57
N LEU A 34 -7.70 -3.73 2.02
CA LEU A 34 -9.03 -3.92 2.62
C LEU A 34 -9.20 -3.21 3.98
N ASN A 35 -8.10 -2.93 4.67
CA ASN A 35 -8.09 -2.29 5.99
C ASN A 35 -7.29 -0.98 5.99
N ALA A 36 -7.31 -0.25 4.87
CA ALA A 36 -6.63 1.03 4.74
C ALA A 36 -7.03 1.99 5.86
N LYS A 37 -6.04 2.67 6.44
CA LYS A 37 -6.23 3.63 7.53
C LYS A 37 -6.08 5.06 7.02
N GLU A 38 -6.70 5.99 7.73
CA GLU A 38 -6.52 7.42 7.48
C GLU A 38 -5.02 7.77 7.50
N GLY A 39 -4.59 8.51 6.48
CA GLY A 39 -3.18 8.88 6.29
C GLY A 39 -2.37 7.92 5.42
N MET A 40 -2.88 6.75 5.03
CA MET A 40 -2.19 5.89 4.04
C MET A 40 -2.45 6.38 2.61
N ASN A 41 -1.39 6.59 1.83
CA ASN A 41 -1.45 7.09 0.45
C ASN A 41 -1.16 6.03 -0.60
N ALA A 42 -0.28 5.09 -0.30
CA ALA A 42 0.00 3.97 -1.19
C ALA A 42 0.44 2.73 -0.41
N ILE A 43 0.35 1.60 -1.08
CA ILE A 43 0.96 0.33 -0.68
C ILE A 43 1.61 -0.32 -1.87
N GLU A 44 2.78 -0.93 -1.66
CA GLU A 44 3.60 -1.53 -2.70
C GLU A 44 4.16 -2.88 -2.24
N ILE A 45 4.26 -3.83 -3.18
CA ILE A 45 5.08 -5.03 -3.04
C ILE A 45 6.35 -4.79 -3.84
N VAL A 46 7.49 -4.96 -3.19
CA VAL A 46 8.82 -4.86 -3.81
C VAL A 46 9.61 -6.15 -3.59
N ASP A 47 10.64 -6.37 -4.40
CA ASP A 47 11.64 -7.41 -4.17
C ASP A 47 12.93 -6.86 -3.54
N ASP A 48 13.90 -7.76 -3.34
CA ASP A 48 15.25 -7.48 -2.79
C ASP A 48 16.04 -6.40 -3.52
N TYR A 49 15.65 -6.06 -4.74
CA TYR A 49 16.28 -5.03 -5.56
C TYR A 49 15.43 -3.76 -5.62
N PHE A 50 14.41 -3.66 -4.78
CA PHE A 50 13.39 -2.61 -4.77
C PHE A 50 12.68 -2.47 -6.13
N GLU A 51 12.59 -3.55 -6.90
CA GLU A 51 11.75 -3.55 -8.10
C GLU A 51 10.28 -3.66 -7.67
N THR A 52 9.48 -2.67 -8.02
CA THR A 52 8.04 -2.67 -7.74
C THR A 52 7.36 -3.77 -8.54
N ILE A 53 6.77 -4.73 -7.85
CA ILE A 53 6.01 -5.84 -8.44
C ILE A 53 4.54 -5.42 -8.61
N ALA A 54 3.98 -4.78 -7.59
CA ALA A 54 2.61 -4.30 -7.57
C ALA A 54 2.50 -3.07 -6.67
N SER A 55 1.63 -2.12 -7.04
CA SER A 55 1.32 -0.96 -6.21
C SER A 55 -0.16 -0.61 -6.29
N HIS A 56 -0.66 -0.03 -5.21
CA HIS A 56 -2.00 0.52 -5.12
C HIS A 56 -1.93 1.87 -4.41
N SER A 57 -2.48 2.90 -5.06
CA SER A 57 -2.63 4.21 -4.43
C SER A 57 -4.03 4.38 -3.89
N PHE A 58 -4.13 4.91 -2.68
CA PHE A 58 -5.37 5.28 -2.02
C PHE A 58 -5.82 6.71 -2.38
N SER A 59 -5.14 7.38 -3.32
CA SER A 59 -5.49 8.73 -3.80
C SER A 59 -6.95 8.85 -4.27
N ASP A 60 -7.55 7.76 -4.73
CA ASP A 60 -8.95 7.71 -5.14
C ASP A 60 -9.95 7.77 -3.96
N PHE A 61 -9.49 7.64 -2.71
CA PHE A 61 -10.33 7.71 -1.51
C PHE A 61 -10.59 9.16 -1.05
N ILE A 62 -9.76 10.12 -1.47
CA ILE A 62 -9.95 11.56 -1.21
C ILE A 62 -10.61 12.21 -2.44
N SER A 63 -11.81 11.74 -2.78
CA SER A 63 -12.71 12.42 -3.71
C SER A 63 -14.16 12.07 -3.37
N ASN A 64 -14.54 12.23 -2.10
CA ASN A 64 -15.94 12.15 -1.71
C ASN A 64 -16.27 13.05 -0.52
N GLU A 65 -15.85 14.32 -0.57
CA GLU A 65 -16.55 15.37 0.18
C GLU A 65 -16.79 16.61 -0.69
N ASN A 66 -18.07 16.97 -0.80
CA ASN A 66 -18.68 18.24 -1.19
C ASN A 66 -18.95 18.55 -2.68
N THR A 67 -19.96 17.87 -3.24
CA THR A 67 -21.02 18.56 -4.01
C THR A 67 -22.30 18.65 -3.17
N HIS A 68 -22.26 19.48 -2.13
CA HIS A 68 -23.43 20.26 -1.71
C HIS A 68 -23.24 21.67 -2.26
N SER A 69 -23.63 21.86 -3.52
CA SER A 69 -23.90 23.19 -4.06
C SER A 69 -25.39 23.46 -3.87
N GLN A 70 -25.64 24.54 -3.13
CA GLN A 70 -26.94 25.16 -2.86
C GLN A 70 -27.75 25.46 -4.11
#